data_AF-A0A7C1VW29-F1
#
_entry.id   AF-A0A7C1VW29-F1
#
_cell.length_a   1.000
_cell.length_b   1.000
_cell.length_c   1.000
_cell.angle_alpha   90.00
_cell.angle_beta   90.00
_cell.angle_gamma   90.00
#
_symmetry.space_group_name_H-M   'P 1'
#
loop_
_entity.id
_entity.type
_entity.pdbx_description
1 polymer ?
#
loop_
_entity_poly.entity_id
_entity_poly.type
_entity_poly.pdbx_seq_one_letter_code
_entity_poly.pdbx_strand_id
1 'polypeptide(L)' 'MSKILELPNDLYKKIEERIKGTEFKSVEEYVIFVLEEVLKDEEESESLSPEEEAQVKERLKGLGYL' A
#
# COMPACT_ATOMS: atom_id res chain seq x y z
N MET A 1 17.05 -14.06 -4.09
CA MET A 1 17.74 -14.11 -2.78
C MET A 1 16.69 -13.86 -1.72
N SER A 2 16.59 -14.70 -0.69
CA SER A 2 15.76 -14.41 0.49
C SER A 2 16.58 -13.61 1.51
N LYS A 3 15.93 -12.68 2.21
CA LYS A 3 16.51 -11.93 3.34
C LYS A 3 15.76 -12.32 4.61
N ILE A 4 16.48 -12.42 5.72
CA ILE A 4 15.92 -12.74 7.03
C ILE A 4 15.60 -11.42 7.74
N LEU A 5 14.39 -11.33 8.32
CA LEU A 5 13.92 -10.20 9.12
C LEU A 5 13.61 -10.69 10.52
N GLU A 6 14.09 -9.97 11.53
CA GLU A 6 13.79 -10.24 12.92
C GLU A 6 12.69 -9.30 13.41
N LEU A 7 11.62 -9.87 13.97
CA LEU A 7 10.48 -9.13 14.50
C LEU A 7 10.45 -9.28 16.02
N PRO A 8 10.10 -8.23 16.78
CA PRO A 8 9.83 -8.37 18.20
C PRO A 8 8.73 -9.40 18.45
N ASN A 9 8.92 -10.26 19.45
CA ASN A 9 7.96 -11.32 19.79
C ASN A 9 6.53 -10.78 20.05
N ASP A 10 6.43 -9.59 20.62
CA ASP A 10 5.14 -8.94 20.90
C ASP A 10 4.39 -8.59 19.60
N LEU A 11 5.13 -8.11 18.60
CA LEU A 11 4.60 -7.76 17.29
C LEU A 11 4.17 -9.02 16.54
N TYR A 12 5.02 -10.06 16.55
CA TYR A 12 4.72 -11.35 15.92
C TYR A 12 3.41 -11.94 16.45
N LYS A 13 3.22 -11.96 17.77
CA LYS A 13 1.97 -12.47 18.38
C LYS A 13 0.74 -11.67 17.98
N LYS A 14 0.84 -10.33 17.92
CA LYS A 14 -0.27 -9.48 17.47
C LYS A 14 -0.64 -9.77 16.01
N ILE A 15 0.36 -9.99 15.16
CA ILE A 15 0.13 -10.35 13.76
C ILE A 15 -0.49 -11.74 13.68
N GLU A 16 0.02 -12.71 14.44
CA GLU A 16 -0.53 -14.08 14.49
C GLU A 16 -2.02 -14.08 14.89
N GLU A 17 -2.40 -13.32 15.91
CA GLU A 17 -3.79 -13.15 16.32
C GLU A 17 -4.62 -12.47 15.23
N ARG A 18 -4.05 -11.49 14.51
CA ARG A 18 -4.74 -10.75 13.45
C ARG A 18 -5.00 -11.58 12.20
N ILE A 19 -4.09 -12.50 11.87
CA ILE A 19 -4.26 -13.38 10.70
C ILE A 19 -5.20 -14.57 10.98
N LYS A 20 -5.50 -14.88 12.25
CA LYS A 20 -6.46 -15.93 12.60
C LYS A 20 -7.85 -15.60 12.04
N GLY A 21 -8.34 -16.43 11.13
CA GLY A 21 -9.61 -16.24 10.45
C GLY A 21 -9.53 -15.45 9.15
N THR A 22 -8.33 -15.12 8.69
CA THR A 22 -8.08 -14.55 7.36
C THR A 22 -7.60 -15.64 6.39
N GLU A 23 -7.43 -15.29 5.12
CA GLU A 23 -6.90 -16.19 4.10
C GLU A 23 -5.38 -16.37 4.19
N PHE A 24 -4.70 -15.57 5.02
CA PHE A 24 -3.25 -15.62 5.17
C PHE A 24 -2.79 -16.89 5.87
N LYS A 25 -1.84 -17.60 5.26
CA LYS A 25 -1.33 -18.89 5.75
C LYS A 25 -0.15 -18.76 6.71
N SER A 26 0.51 -17.61 6.71
CA SER A 26 1.66 -17.33 7.56
C SER A 26 1.79 -15.84 7.87
N VAL A 27 2.51 -15.53 8.96
CA VAL A 27 2.88 -14.16 9.31
C VAL A 27 3.74 -13.53 8.21
N GLU A 28 4.59 -14.32 7.56
CA GLU A 28 5.42 -13.85 6.44
C GLU A 28 4.57 -13.37 5.26
N GLU A 29 3.57 -14.15 4.86
CA GLU A 29 2.68 -13.80 3.74
C GLU A 29 1.92 -12.50 4.03
N TYR A 30 1.44 -12.33 5.26
CA TYR A 30 0.79 -11.10 5.69
C TYR A 30 1.74 -9.89 5.67
N VAL A 31 2.97 -10.04 6.19
CA VAL A 31 3.95 -8.96 6.23
C VAL A 31 4.36 -8.54 4.82
N ILE A 32 4.58 -9.51 3.92
CA ILE A 32 4.91 -9.23 2.51
C ILE A 32 3.76 -8.45 1.86
N PHE A 33 2.52 -8.94 1.99
CA PHE A 33 1.35 -8.28 1.40
C PHE A 33 1.21 -6.83 1.88
N VAL A 34 1.30 -6.60 3.19
CA VAL A 34 1.20 -5.24 3.75
C VAL A 34 2.31 -4.34 3.24
N LEU A 35 3.54 -4.83 3.16
CA LEU A 35 4.67 -4.04 2.64
C LEU A 35 4.52 -3.75 1.14
N GLU A 36 4.05 -4.71 0.35
CA GLU A 36 3.78 -4.50 -1.08
C GLU A 36 2.68 -3.45 -1.28
N GLU A 37 1.59 -3.51 -0.55
CA GLU A 37 0.50 -2.53 -0.68
C GLU A 37 0.96 -1.13 -0.24
N VAL A 38 1.72 -1.02 0.86
CA VAL A 38 2.26 0.28 1.30
C VAL A 38 3.22 0.88 0.27
N LEU A 39 4.07 0.05 -0.35
CA LEU A 39 5.00 0.52 -1.38
C LEU A 39 4.30 0.85 -2.70
N LYS A 40 3.25 0.10 -3.08
CA LYS A 40 2.40 0.44 -4.23
C LYS A 40 1.70 1.77 -4.04
N ASP A 41 1.18 2.05 -2.83
CA ASP A 41 0.57 3.34 -2.52
C ASP A 41 1.60 4.48 -2.60
N GLU A 42 2.87 4.24 -2.28
CA GLU A 42 3.93 5.24 -2.53
C GLU A 42 4.17 5.46 -4.03
N GLU A 43 4.20 4.41 -4.85
CA GLU A 43 4.34 4.54 -6.32
C GLU A 43 3.10 5.15 -6.99
N GLU A 44 1.88 4.85 -6.52
CA GLU A 44 0.63 5.48 -6.97
C GLU A 44 0.39 6.84 -6.31
N SER A 45 1.06 7.22 -5.22
CA SER A 45 1.02 8.60 -4.71
C SER A 45 1.88 9.57 -5.54
N GLU A 46 2.71 9.05 -6.45
CA GLU A 46 3.24 9.80 -7.60
C GLU A 46 2.22 9.89 -8.77
N SER A 47 1.03 9.30 -8.67
CA SER A 47 -0.06 9.42 -9.65
C SER A 47 -0.85 10.72 -9.48
N LEU A 48 -0.16 11.80 -9.79
CA LEU A 48 -0.57 12.86 -10.71
C LEU A 48 0.66 13.76 -10.74
N SER A 49 1.51 13.58 -11.76
CA SER A 49 2.54 14.58 -12.00
C SER A 49 1.88 15.95 -12.10
N PRO A 50 2.53 17.06 -11.69
CA PRO A 50 1.92 18.39 -11.74
C PRO A 50 1.37 18.76 -13.13
N GLU A 51 1.92 18.16 -14.19
CA GLU A 51 1.38 18.24 -15.56
C GLU A 51 0.04 17.51 -15.77
N GLU A 52 -0.17 16.38 -15.12
CA GLU A 52 -1.43 15.63 -15.19
C GLU A 52 -2.52 16.34 -14.38
N GLU A 53 -2.19 16.91 -13.22
CA GLU A 53 -3.12 17.78 -12.47
C GLU A 53 -3.56 18.99 -13.31
N ALA A 54 -2.63 19.59 -14.07
CA ALA A 54 -2.93 20.72 -14.94
C ALA A 54 -3.87 20.33 -16.09
N GLN A 55 -3.66 19.17 -16.70
CA GLN A 55 -4.54 18.64 -17.75
C GLN A 55 -5.94 18.31 -17.23
N VAL A 56 -6.05 17.75 -16.02
CA VAL A 56 -7.34 17.47 -15.38
C VAL A 56 -8.07 18.78 -15.06
N LYS A 57 -7.37 19.80 -14.54
CA LYS A 57 -7.96 21.14 -14.29
C LYS A 57 -8.44 21.81 -15.57
N GLU A 58 -7.69 21.71 -16.67
CA GLU A 58 -8.11 22.30 -17.95
C GLU A 58 -9.37 21.61 -18.50
N ARG A 59 -9.43 20.28 -18.43
CA ARG A 59 -10.62 19.51 -18.81
C ARG A 59 -11.83 19.85 -17.93
N LEU A 60 -11.65 19.95 -16.62
CA LEU A 60 -12.73 20.31 -15.69
C LEU A 60 -13.26 21.72 -15.95
N LYS A 61 -12.38 22.67 -16.29
CA LYS A 61 -12.76 24.03 -16.70
C LYS A 61 -13.52 24.04 -18.02
N GLY A 62 -13.11 23.23 -19.00
CA GLY A 62 -13.83 23.05 -20.26
C GLY A 62 -15.22 22.43 -20.10
N LEU A 63 -15.40 21.63 -19.05
CA LEU A 63 -16.66 20.99 -18.69
C LEU A 63 -17.53 21.84 -17.72
N GLY A 64 -17.04 22.99 -17.26
CA GLY A 64 -17.78 23.93 -16.41
C GLY A 64 -17.95 23.52 -14.95
N TYR A 65 -17.09 22.63 -14.45
CA TYR A 65 -17.10 22.21 -13.04
C TYR A 65 -16.26 23.13 -12.12
N LEU A 66 -15.54 24.10 -12.71
CA LEU A 66 -14.74 25.15 -12.07
C LEU A 66 -15.06 26.49 -12.74
#